data_AF-A0A7Y5ITJ5-F1
#
_entry.id   AF-A0A7Y5ITJ5-F1
#
_cell.length_a   1.000
_cell.length_b   1.000
_cell.length_c   1.000
_cell.angle_alpha   90.00
_cell.angle_beta   90.00
_cell.angle_gamma   90.00
#
_symmetry.space_group_name_H-M   'P 1'
#
loop_
_entity.id
_entity.type
_entity.pdbx_description
1 polymer ?
#
loop_
_entity_poly.entity_id
_entity_poly.type
_entity_poly.pdbx_seq_one_letter_code
_entity_poly.pdbx_strand_id
1 'polypeptide(L)' 'MVKAILNDPAIEVIPQPHDSFLRGLDLFGARPDKGYSLTDCISMELARSLGISQVLTADRHFEREGFELLMKR' A
#
# COMPACT_ATOMS: atom_id res chain seq x y z
N MET A 1 0.92 0.88 -20.12
CA MET A 1 0.56 -0.03 -19.02
C MET A 1 -0.08 0.74 -17.86
N VAL A 2 0.64 1.60 -17.13
CA VAL A 2 0.06 2.35 -15.99
C VAL A 2 -1.08 3.30 -16.39
N LYS A 3 -0.94 4.09 -17.46
CA LYS A 3 -2.01 4.98 -17.93
C LYS A 3 -3.28 4.26 -18.40
N ALA A 4 -3.16 2.99 -18.81
CA ALA A 4 -4.32 2.21 -19.26
C ALA A 4 -5.22 1.81 -18.08
N ILE A 5 -4.62 1.56 -16.91
CA ILE A 5 -5.32 1.22 -15.67
C ILE A 5 -6.32 2.32 -15.27
N LEU A 6 -5.99 3.59 -15.55
CA LEU A 6 -6.87 4.73 -15.23
C LEU A 6 -8.23 4.68 -15.93
N ASN A 7 -8.36 3.92 -17.02
CA ASN A 7 -9.58 3.82 -17.82
C ASN A 7 -10.20 2.41 -17.81
N ASP A 8 -9.63 1.47 -17.04
CA ASP A 8 -10.13 0.10 -16.97
C ASP A 8 -11.27 0.02 -15.94
N PRO A 9 -12.51 -0.31 -16.34
CA PRO A 9 -13.64 -0.36 -15.40
C PRO A 9 -13.54 -1.50 -14.38
N ALA A 10 -12.65 -2.47 -14.58
CA ALA A 10 -12.40 -3.53 -13.61
C ALA A 10 -11.40 -3.12 -12.52
N ILE A 11 -10.79 -1.93 -12.62
CA ILE A 11 -9.78 -1.45 -11.67
C ILE A 11 -10.22 -0.13 -11.05
N GLU A 12 -10.36 -0.12 -9.73
CA GLU A 12 -10.54 1.11 -8.97
C GLU A 12 -9.19 1.76 -8.67
N VAL A 13 -8.99 3.00 -9.14
CA VAL A 13 -7.78 3.77 -8.86
C VAL A 13 -8.09 4.80 -7.78
N ILE A 14 -7.57 4.55 -6.58
CA ILE A 14 -7.78 5.43 -5.45
C ILE A 14 -6.83 6.64 -5.56
N PRO A 15 -7.34 7.89 -5.60
CA PRO A 15 -6.48 9.07 -5.51
C PRO A 15 -5.84 9.15 -4.12
N GLN A 16 -4.67 9.77 -4.01
CA GLN A 16 -4.00 9.95 -2.72
C GLN A 16 -4.45 11.27 -2.06
N PRO A 17 -5.38 11.26 -1.08
CA PRO A 17 -5.69 12.47 -0.31
C PRO A 17 -4.53 12.86 0.61
N HIS A 18 -4.53 14.11 1.07
CA HIS A 18 -3.50 14.61 1.99
C HIS A 18 -3.46 13.80 3.30
N ASP A 19 -4.61 13.42 3.83
CA ASP A 19 -4.67 12.66 5.08
C ASP A 19 -4.05 11.27 4.97
N SER A 20 -4.14 10.60 3.81
CA SER A 20 -3.46 9.30 3.62
C SER A 20 -1.95 9.46 3.49
N PHE A 21 -1.49 10.58 2.91
CA PHE A 21 -0.09 10.95 2.91
C PHE A 21 0.44 11.13 4.34
N LEU A 22 -0.27 11.88 5.19
CA LEU A 22 0.16 12.13 6.57
C LEU A 22 0.22 10.83 7.39
N ARG A 23 -0.80 9.97 7.30
CA ARG A 23 -0.77 8.65 7.97
C ARG A 23 0.39 7.77 7.49
N GLY A 24 0.63 7.75 6.18
CA GLY A 24 1.78 7.04 5.62
C GLY A 24 3.11 7.61 6.09
N LEU A 25 3.22 8.93 6.24
CA LEU A 25 4.41 9.62 6.76
C LEU A 25 4.66 9.28 8.23
N ASP A 26 3.62 9.24 9.06
CA ASP A 26 3.72 8.84 10.46
C ASP A 26 4.21 7.38 10.59
N LEU A 27 3.64 6.46 9.79
CA LEU A 27 4.08 5.07 9.76
C LEU A 27 5.53 4.93 9.29
N PHE A 28 5.93 5.68 8.25
CA PHE A 28 7.30 5.70 7.75
C PHE A 28 8.29 6.17 8.83
N GLY A 29 7.96 7.25 9.54
CA GLY A 29 8.76 7.75 10.66
C GLY A 29 8.87 6.77 11.83
N ALA A 30 7.85 5.93 12.04
CA ALA A 30 7.82 4.89 13.07
C ALA A 30 8.54 3.58 12.66
N ARG A 31 9.14 3.50 11.47
CA ARG A 31 9.83 2.30 10.94
C ARG A 31 11.22 2.60 10.34
N PRO A 32 12.09 3.34 11.05
CA PRO A 32 13.36 3.82 10.50
C PRO A 32 14.35 2.68 10.14
N ASP A 33 14.22 1.51 10.76
CA ASP A 33 15.11 0.36 10.64
C ASP A 33 14.66 -0.67 9.57
N LYS A 34 13.47 -0.49 8.99
CA LYS A 34 12.80 -1.55 8.23
C LYS A 34 13.01 -1.47 6.72
N GLY A 35 13.59 -0.38 6.22
CA GLY A 35 13.84 -0.18 4.79
C GLY A 35 12.58 0.01 3.93
N TYR A 36 11.45 0.35 4.57
CA TYR A 36 10.21 0.67 3.85
C TYR A 36 10.38 1.95 3.02
N SER A 37 9.67 2.06 1.91
CA SER A 37 9.47 3.37 1.28
C SER A 37 8.26 4.08 1.87
N LEU A 38 8.17 5.40 1.68
CA LEU A 38 6.97 6.16 2.03
C LEU A 38 5.74 5.65 1.24
N THR A 39 5.92 5.25 -0.02
CA THR A 39 4.85 4.71 -0.87
C THR A 39 4.29 3.41 -0.31
N ASP A 40 5.13 2.54 0.25
CA ASP A 40 4.68 1.29 0.90
C ASP A 40 3.81 1.62 2.11
N CYS A 41 4.27 2.55 2.95
CA CYS A 41 3.54 2.98 4.14
C CYS A 41 2.17 3.58 3.80
N ILE A 42 2.10 4.43 2.77
CA ILE A 42 0.83 4.99 2.28
C ILE A 42 -0.10 3.88 1.78
N SER A 43 0.44 2.91 1.04
CA SER A 43 -0.33 1.79 0.50
C SER A 43 -0.88 0.88 1.61
N MET A 44 -0.09 0.62 2.65
CA MET A 44 -0.50 -0.15 3.83
C MET A 44 -1.60 0.56 4.62
N GLU A 45 -1.43 1.86 4.88
CA GLU A 45 -2.45 2.65 5.59
C GLU A 45 -3.75 2.75 4.80
N LEU A 46 -3.67 2.87 3.47
CA LEU A 46 -4.84 2.83 2.61
C LEU A 46 -5.55 1.47 2.70
N ALA A 47 -4.81 0.36 2.53
CA ALA A 47 -5.37 -0.98 2.61
C ALA A 47 -6.05 -1.24 3.96
N ARG A 48 -5.43 -0.84 5.08
CA ARG A 48 -6.04 -0.89 6.42
C ARG A 48 -7.34 -0.09 6.51
N SER A 49 -7.36 1.13 5.98
CA SER A 49 -8.55 1.99 6.01
C SER A 49 -9.72 1.43 5.19
N LEU A 50 -9.42 0.63 4.16
CA LEU A 50 -10.41 -0.05 3.31
C LEU A 50 -10.77 -1.46 3.81
N GLY A 51 -10.15 -1.93 4.91
CA GLY A 51 -10.36 -3.29 5.42
C GLY A 51 -9.75 -4.39 4.52
N ILE A 52 -8.81 -4.03 3.66
CA ILE A 52 -8.12 -4.96 2.75
C ILE A 52 -6.95 -5.61 3.50
N SER A 53 -7.01 -6.93 3.70
CA SER A 53 -5.94 -7.71 4.33
C SER A 53 -5.07 -8.47 3.35
N GLN A 54 -5.50 -8.63 2.09
CA GLN A 54 -4.79 -9.37 1.05
C GLN A 54 -4.25 -8.42 -0.01
N VAL A 55 -2.96 -8.51 -0.33
CA VAL A 55 -2.29 -7.61 -1.27
C VAL A 55 -1.49 -8.38 -2.32
N LEU A 56 -1.58 -7.94 -3.58
CA LEU A 56 -0.79 -8.47 -4.68
C LEU A 56 0.49 -7.65 -4.85
N THR A 57 1.58 -8.07 -4.21
CA THR A 57 2.90 -7.44 -4.30
C THR A 57 4.00 -8.47 -4.14
N ALA A 58 5.17 -8.20 -4.73
CA ALA A 58 6.39 -8.96 -4.48
C ALA A 58 7.14 -8.48 -3.21
N ASP A 59 6.74 -7.33 -2.65
CA ASP A 59 7.39 -6.76 -1.47
C ASP A 59 6.91 -7.44 -0.18
N ARG A 60 7.86 -8.09 0.50
CA ARG A 60 7.64 -8.80 1.77
C ARG A 60 7.49 -7.88 2.98
N HIS A 61 7.69 -6.57 2.83
CA HIS A 61 7.40 -5.62 3.90
C HIS A 61 5.93 -5.64 4.31
N PHE A 62 5.02 -5.90 3.37
CA PHE A 62 3.58 -6.04 3.65
C PHE A 62 3.28 -7.23 4.58
N GLU A 63 3.97 -8.35 4.41
CA GLU A 63 3.80 -9.51 5.30
C GLU A 63 4.17 -9.18 6.75
N ARG A 64 5.24 -8.39 6.95
CA ARG A 64 5.68 -7.94 8.29
C ARG A 64 4.70 -7.00 8.99
N GLU A 65 3.85 -6.35 8.21
CA GLU A 65 2.84 -5.39 8.66
C GLU A 65 1.44 -6.02 8.74
N GLY A 66 1.35 -7.35 8.60
CA GLY A 66 0.16 -8.16 8.86
C GLY A 66 -0.69 -8.47 7.62
N PHE A 67 -0.21 -8.15 6.42
CA PHE A 67 -0.95 -8.45 5.18
C PHE A 67 -0.64 -9.86 4.65
N GLU A 68 -1.65 -10.51 4.06
CA GLU A 68 -1.47 -11.73 3.30
C GLU A 68 -1.04 -11.41 1.86
N LEU A 69 0.09 -11.96 1.42
CA LEU A 69 0.56 -11.79 0.05
C LEU A 69 -0.14 -12.77 -0.89
N LEU A 70 -0.81 -12.24 -1.91
CA LEU A 70 -1.44 -13.04 -2.96
C LEU A 70 -0.43 -13.53 -4.01
N MET A 71 0.70 -12.83 -4.17
CA MET A 71 1.77 -13.25 -5.06
C MET A 71 2.53 -14.42 -4.41
N LYS A 72 2.13 -15.64 -4.76
CA LYS A 72 2.84 -16.86 -4.35
C LYS A 72 4.07 -17.05 -5.23
N ARG A 73 5.12 -17.59 -4.62
CA ARG A 73 6.34 -18.01 -5.34
C ARG A 73 6.05 -19.12 -6.33
#